data_AF-A0A7C1ZXB7-F1
#
_entry.id   AF-A0A7C1ZXB7-F1
#
_cell.length_a   1.000
_cell.length_b   1.000
_cell.length_c   1.000
_cell.angle_alpha   90.00
_cell.angle_beta   90.00
_cell.angle_gamma   90.00
#
_symmetry.space_group_name_H-M   'P 1'
#
loop_
_entity.id
_entity.type
_entity.pdbx_description
1 polymer ?
#
loop_
_entity_poly.entity_id
_entity_poly.type
_entity_poly.pdbx_seq_one_letter_code
_entity_poly.pdbx_strand_id
1 'polypeptide(L)' 'MEDDIIDLQTKLSFQDGLLEDLNQVIIGQQDQIARLELAIETLKVQMRTMQTSMHQGNGQEHEIPPHY' A
#
# COMPACT_ATOMS: atom_id res chain seq x y z
N MET A 1 12.50 -9.56 48.59
CA MET A 1 11.08 -9.16 48.45
C MET A 1 10.96 -7.77 47.84
N GLU A 2 11.38 -6.70 48.51
CA GLU A 2 11.39 -5.34 47.92
C GLU A 2 12.23 -5.29 46.63
N ASP A 3 13.46 -5.82 46.67
CA ASP A 3 14.37 -5.84 45.52
C ASP A 3 13.81 -6.64 44.33
N ASP A 4 13.11 -7.76 44.60
CA ASP A 4 12.48 -8.58 43.57
C ASP A 4 11.32 -7.83 42.89
N ILE A 5 10.58 -7.03 43.66
CA ILE A 5 9.50 -6.19 43.14
C ILE A 5 10.06 -5.07 42.26
N ILE A 6 11.17 -4.44 42.66
CA ILE A 6 11.85 -3.40 41.87
C ILE A 6 12.38 -3.97 40.55
N ASP A 7 12.99 -5.16 40.57
CA ASP A 7 13.46 -5.83 39.35
C ASP A 7 12.30 -6.14 38.39
N LEU A 8 11.19 -6.66 38.92
CA LEU A 8 9.99 -6.94 38.11
C LEU A 8 9.39 -5.67 37.51
N GLN A 9 9.29 -4.57 38.27
CA GLN A 9 8.81 -3.28 37.77
C GLN A 9 9.70 -2.73 36.66
N THR A 10 11.03 -2.84 36.85
CA THR A 10 12.01 -2.43 35.84
C THR A 10 11.82 -3.22 34.54
N LYS A 11 11.72 -4.54 34.64
CA LYS A 11 11.47 -5.43 33.49
C LYS A 11 10.13 -5.15 32.81
N LEU A 12 9.10 -4.79 33.58
CA LEU A 12 7.79 -4.44 33.04
C LEU A 12 7.88 -3.15 32.22
N SER A 13 8.50 -2.09 32.76
CA SER A 13 8.68 -0.83 32.02
C SER A 13 9.48 -0.99 30.73
N PHE A 14 10.49 -1.87 30.71
CA PHE A 14 11.19 -2.23 29.48
C PHE A 14 10.29 -2.94 28.46
N GLN A 15 9.43 -3.86 28.92
CA GLN A 15 8.49 -4.57 28.04
C GLN A 15 7.42 -3.61 27.49
N ASP A 16 6.91 -2.68 28.30
CA ASP A 16 5.97 -1.66 27.84
C ASP A 16 6.59 -0.78 26.74
N GLY A 17 7.85 -0.38 26.90
CA GLY A 17 8.59 0.33 25.86
C GLY A 17 8.75 -0.49 24.57
N LEU A 18 9.12 -1.77 24.69
CA LEU A 18 9.24 -2.67 23.55
C LEU A 18 7.90 -2.86 22.81
N LEU A 19 6.79 -2.95 23.55
CA LEU A 19 5.46 -3.06 22.96
C LEU A 19 5.10 -1.81 22.16
N GLU A 20 5.42 -0.62 22.68
CA GLU A 20 5.21 0.63 21.96
C GLU A 20 6.05 0.70 20.68
N ASP A 21 7.34 0.34 20.74
CA ASP A 21 8.22 0.29 19.57
C ASP A 21 7.68 -0.66 18.50
N LEU A 22 7.22 -1.86 18.90
CA LEU A 22 6.62 -2.83 17.98
C LEU A 22 5.33 -2.28 17.37
N ASN A 23 4.49 -1.60 18.15
CA ASN A 23 3.27 -0.98 17.65
C ASN A 23 3.58 0.08 16.58
N GLN A 24 4.58 0.93 16.81
CA GLN A 24 5.01 1.95 15.83
C GLN A 24 5.53 1.31 14.53
N VAL A 25 6.28 0.21 14.63
CA VAL A 25 6.71 -0.55 13.44
C VAL A 25 5.52 -1.12 12.68
N ILE A 26 4.54 -1.71 13.37
CA ILE A 26 3.33 -2.26 12.75
C ILE A 26 2.54 -1.17 12.03
N ILE A 27 2.36 0.00 12.64
CA ILE A 27 1.70 1.15 12.01
C ILE A 27 2.44 1.55 10.73
N GLY A 28 3.77 1.68 10.78
CA GLY A 28 4.57 2.01 9.61
C GLY A 28 4.46 0.97 8.48
N GLN A 29 4.38 -0.31 8.83
CA GLN A 29 4.14 -1.39 7.87
C GLN A 29 2.74 -1.32 7.25
N GLN A 30 1.71 -1.04 8.05
CA GLN A 30 0.33 -0.91 7.58
C GLN A 30 0.20 0.24 6.58
N ASP A 31 0.85 1.37 6.85
CA ASP A 31 0.92 2.51 5.93
C ASP A 31 1.63 2.16 4.62
N GLN A 32 2.71 1.37 4.68
CA GLN A 32 3.41 0.91 3.48
C GLN A 32 2.52 -0.01 2.64
N ILE A 33 1.80 -0.94 3.27
CA ILE A 33 0.86 -1.83 2.59
C ILE A 33 -0.23 -1.03 1.89
N ALA A 34 -0.87 -0.07 2.59
CA ALA A 34 -1.92 0.76 2.00
C ALA A 34 -1.43 1.53 0.76
N ARG A 35 -0.20 2.05 0.78
CA ARG A 35 0.42 2.71 -0.40
C ARG A 35 0.65 1.74 -1.55
N LEU A 36 1.10 0.51 -1.26
CA LEU A 36 1.31 -0.52 -2.28
C LEU A 36 -0.01 -0.97 -2.91
N GLU A 37 -1.06 -1.16 -2.10
CA GLU A 37 -2.39 -1.50 -2.58
C GLU A 37 -2.93 -0.42 -3.54
N LEU A 38 -2.81 0.86 -3.19
CA LEU A 38 -3.21 1.97 -4.06
C LEU A 38 -2.41 2.00 -5.37
N ALA A 39 -1.11 1.76 -5.31
CA ALA A 39 -0.26 1.69 -6.50
C ALA A 39 -0.69 0.55 -7.43
N ILE A 40 -1.00 -0.63 -6.88
CA ILE A 40 -1.49 -1.78 -7.64
C ILE A 40 -2.84 -1.47 -8.30
N GLU A 41 -3.79 -0.87 -7.58
CA GLU A 41 -5.08 -0.47 -8.16
C GLU A 41 -4.89 0.54 -9.30
N THR A 42 -3.99 1.50 -9.13
CA THR A 42 -3.66 2.48 -10.19
C THR A 42 -3.11 1.78 -11.43
N LEU A 43 -2.19 0.82 -11.25
CA LEU A 43 -1.64 0.03 -12.36
C LEU A 43 -2.71 -0.81 -13.07
N LYS A 44 -3.62 -1.44 -12.33
CA LYS A 44 -4.74 -2.20 -12.91
C LYS A 44 -5.62 -1.31 -13.80
N VAL A 45 -5.94 -0.10 -13.34
CA VAL A 45 -6.72 0.86 -14.12
C VAL A 45 -5.98 1.26 -15.40
N GLN A 46 -4.69 1.59 -15.30
CA GLN A 46 -3.88 1.94 -16.47
C GLN A 46 -3.82 0.80 -17.50
N MET A 47 -3.59 -0.44 -17.05
CA MET A 47 -3.57 -1.60 -17.94
C MET A 47 -4.91 -1.81 -18.65
N ARG A 48 -6.03 -1.66 -17.94
CA ARG A 48 -7.37 -1.78 -18.54
C ARG A 48 -7.63 -0.69 -19.57
N THR A 49 -7.23 0.55 -19.29
CA THR A 49 -7.34 1.67 -20.23
C THR A 49 -6.52 1.40 -21.50
N MET A 50 -5.26 0.96 -21.36
CA MET A 50 -4.40 0.60 -22.49
C MET A 50 -5.01 -0.52 -23.35
N GLN A 51 -5.54 -1.58 -22.73
CA GLN A 51 -6.25 -2.63 -23.46
C GLN A 51 -7.44 -2.06 -24.23
N THR A 52 -8.24 -1.21 -23.61
CA THR A 52 -9.43 -0.61 -24.25
C THR A 52 -9.05 0.31 -25.42
N SER A 53 -7.94 1.04 -25.32
CA SER A 53 -7.39 1.86 -26.42
C SER A 53 -6.90 1.00 -27.59
N MET A 54 -6.24 -0.13 -27.32
CA MET A 54 -5.75 -1.04 -28.38
C MET A 54 -6.90 -1.72 -29.14
N HIS A 55 -8.00 -2.06 -28.46
CA HIS A 55 -9.17 -2.65 -29.13
C HIS A 55 -9.97 -1.64 -29.95
N GLN A 56 -10.02 -0.36 -29.55
CA GLN A 56 -10.64 0.70 -30.36
C GLN A 56 -9.78 1.12 -31.57
N GLY A 57 -8.45 1.02 -31.48
CA GLY A 57 -7.53 1.32 -32.59
C GLY A 57 -7.59 0.34 -33.78
N ASN A 58 -8.13 -0.87 -33.60
CA ASN A 58 -8.30 -1.85 -34.68
C ASN A 58 -9.70 -1.85 -35.31
N GLY A 59 -10.64 -1.04 -34.82
CA GLY A 59 -12.02 -0.94 -35.31
C GLY A 59 -12.36 0.41 -35.95
N GLN A 60 -11.42 1.35 -36.01
CA GLN A 60 -11.60 2.60 -36.75
C GLN A 60 -11.24 2.36 -38.21
N GLU A 61 -12.28 1.98 -38.95
CA GLU A 61 -12.37 2.13 -40.38
C GLU A 61 -11.68 3.42 -40.82
N HIS A 62 -10.75 3.25 -41.76
CA HIS A 62 -10.20 4.28 -42.60
C HIS A 62 -11.33 4.91 -43.44
N GLU A 63 -12.17 5.73 -42.84
CA GLU A 63 -13.00 6.64 -43.63
C GLU A 63 -12.19 7.92 -43.87
N ILE A 64 -11.41 7.88 -44.95
CA ILE A 64 -10.79 9.06 -45.54
C ILE A 64 -11.94 10.02 -45.90
N PRO A 65 -11.95 11.27 -45.39
CA PRO A 65 -13.02 12.22 -45.70
C PRO A 65 -13.09 12.47 -47.21
N PRO A 66 -14.29 12.43 -47.83
CA PRO A 66 -14.42 12.77 -49.24
C PRO A 66 -14.21 14.28 -49.40
N HIS A 67 -13.08 14.65 -50.01
CA HIS A 67 -12.83 16.03 -50.43
C HIS A 67 -13.77 16.39 -51.59
N TYR A 68 -14.66 17.35 -51.36
CA TYR A 68 -15.42 18.10 -52.37
C TYR A 68 -15.13 19.59 -52.20
#